data_AF-A0A183A3P2-F1
#
_entry.id   AF-A0A183A3P2-F1
#
_cell.length_a   1.000
_cell.length_b   1.000
_cell.length_c   1.000
_cell.angle_alpha   90.00
_cell.angle_beta   90.00
_cell.angle_gamma   90.00
#
_symmetry.space_group_name_H-M   'P 1'
#
loop_
_entity.id
_entity.type
_entity.pdbx_description
1 polymer ?
#
loop_
_entity_poly.entity_id
_entity_poly.type
_entity_poly.pdbx_seq_one_letter_code
_entity_poly.pdbx_strand_id
1 'polypeptide(L)'
;MHRLFGSSKAKPVPNLTEVAANVDERNETVEKKIAKLDAELRQISTQMSKMRDGPGKTALKQKALRIMRQKKVYLHQSEQLQNQSFNISQTDFAVKSLQDTKTTVDAMKASSKAMKTEMKKIKIDEVFVSGLQSIIWFFCTLRCFTALVSASAKAEKYAVKPG
;
A
#
# COMPACT_ATOMS: atom_id res chain seq x y z
N MET A 1 14.14 9.10 -34.70
CA MET A 1 14.26 10.51 -35.10
C MET A 1 13.71 11.38 -33.96
N HIS A 2 14.37 12.52 -33.69
CA HIS A 2 14.17 13.49 -32.59
C HIS A 2 14.79 13.20 -31.22
N ARG A 3 16.11 13.40 -31.16
CA ARG A 3 16.84 14.00 -30.03
C ARG A 3 18.00 14.78 -30.66
N LEU A 4 18.12 16.09 -30.45
CA LEU A 4 19.41 16.82 -30.52
C LEU A 4 19.35 18.34 -30.19
N PHE A 5 18.19 18.99 -30.08
CA PHE A 5 18.13 20.36 -29.55
C PHE A 5 16.97 20.54 -28.58
N GLY A 6 17.29 20.83 -27.32
CA GLY A 6 16.33 21.24 -26.29
C GLY A 6 15.56 20.10 -25.61
N SER A 7 16.23 19.33 -24.75
CA SER A 7 15.50 18.62 -23.70
C SER A 7 14.98 19.67 -22.70
N SER A 8 13.78 20.21 -22.92
CA SER A 8 13.05 20.88 -21.84
C SER A 8 12.96 19.85 -20.71
N LYS A 9 13.44 20.20 -19.51
CA LYS A 9 13.38 19.37 -18.30
C LYS A 9 12.11 18.53 -18.31
N ALA A 10 12.25 17.20 -18.17
CA ALA A 10 11.11 16.29 -18.14
C ALA A 10 10.04 16.90 -17.24
N LYS A 11 8.87 17.23 -17.81
CA LYS A 11 7.75 17.74 -17.01
C LYS A 11 7.58 16.76 -15.85
N PRO A 12 7.60 17.22 -14.59
CA PRO A 12 7.44 16.32 -13.46
C PRO A 12 6.22 15.47 -13.73
N VAL A 13 6.38 14.15 -13.58
CA VAL A 13 5.29 13.19 -13.75
C VAL A 13 4.13 13.71 -12.90
N PRO A 14 2.93 13.93 -13.47
CA PRO A 14 1.82 14.51 -12.75
C PRO A 14 1.62 13.78 -11.43
N ASN A 15 1.85 14.47 -10.32
CA ASN A 15 1.73 13.87 -9.00
C ASN A 15 0.25 13.88 -8.61
N LEU A 16 -0.31 12.72 -8.26
CA LEU A 16 -1.73 12.61 -7.91
C LEU A 16 -2.11 13.51 -6.73
N THR A 17 -1.16 13.78 -5.83
CA THR A 17 -1.35 14.73 -4.71
C THR A 17 -1.52 16.17 -5.18
N GLU A 18 -0.80 16.61 -6.21
CA GLU A 18 -0.94 17.95 -6.78
C GLU A 18 -2.27 18.08 -7.54
N VAL A 19 -2.66 17.02 -8.26
CA VAL A 19 -3.96 16.97 -8.96
C VAL A 19 -5.11 17.00 -7.96
N ALA A 20 -5.01 16.28 -6.83
CA ALA A 20 -5.98 16.32 -5.74
C ALA A 20 -6.15 17.74 -5.20
N ALA A 21 -5.04 18.40 -4.82
CA ALA A 21 -5.05 19.77 -4.30
C ALA A 21 -5.70 20.77 -5.28
N ASN A 22 -5.40 20.65 -6.57
CA ASN A 22 -6.01 21.51 -7.60
C ASN A 22 -7.53 21.26 -7.75
N VAL A 23 -7.99 20.02 -7.60
CA VAL A 23 -9.44 19.69 -7.64
C VAL A 23 -10.14 20.26 -6.41
N ASP A 24 -9.51 20.18 -5.25
CA ASP A 24 -10.06 20.72 -3.99
C ASP A 24 -10.18 22.25 -4.05
N GLU A 25 -9.17 22.97 -4.53
CA GLU A 25 -9.22 24.44 -4.69
C GLU A 25 -10.35 24.87 -5.65
N ARG A 26 -10.54 24.12 -6.75
CA ARG A 26 -11.64 24.34 -7.69
C ARG A 26 -12.99 24.07 -7.03
N ASN A 27 -13.11 23.01 -6.23
CA ASN A 27 -14.34 22.69 -5.52
C ASN A 27 -14.68 23.80 -4.51
N GLU A 28 -13.72 24.26 -3.72
CA GLU A 28 -13.93 25.40 -2.80
C GLU A 28 -14.41 26.67 -3.53
N THR A 29 -13.82 26.95 -4.69
CA THR A 29 -14.22 28.12 -5.50
C THR A 29 -15.66 28.01 -5.98
N VAL A 30 -16.08 26.81 -6.40
CA VAL A 30 -17.46 26.54 -6.81
C VAL A 30 -18.42 26.64 -5.62
N GLU A 31 -18.06 26.07 -4.47
CA GLU A 31 -18.86 26.14 -3.23
C GLU A 31 -19.05 27.58 -2.75
N LYS A 32 -17.99 28.40 -2.77
CA LYS A 32 -18.08 29.84 -2.44
C LYS A 32 -19.06 30.58 -3.37
N LYS A 33 -19.12 30.23 -4.65
CA LYS A 33 -20.09 30.82 -5.60
C LYS A 33 -21.52 30.34 -5.33
N ILE A 34 -21.71 29.07 -5.01
CA ILE A 34 -23.02 28.52 -4.62
C ILE A 34 -23.54 29.23 -3.36
N ALA A 35 -22.70 29.39 -2.34
CA ALA A 35 -23.06 30.06 -1.08
C ALA A 35 -23.49 31.52 -1.29
N LYS A 36 -22.80 32.26 -2.18
CA LYS A 36 -23.19 33.62 -2.56
C LYS A 36 -24.56 33.67 -3.22
N LEU A 37 -24.80 32.80 -4.21
CA LEU A 37 -26.10 32.71 -4.90
C LEU A 37 -27.24 32.31 -3.93
N ASP A 38 -26.94 31.45 -2.96
CA ASP A 38 -27.90 31.07 -1.91
C ASP A 38 -28.24 32.19 -0.95
N ALA A 39 -27.25 33.00 -0.55
CA ALA A 39 -27.50 34.19 0.24
C ALA A 39 -28.42 35.17 -0.51
N GLU A 40 -28.18 35.41 -1.80
CA GLU A 40 -29.03 36.26 -2.63
C GLU A 40 -30.45 35.70 -2.79
N LEU A 41 -30.60 34.38 -2.99
CA LEU A 41 -31.93 33.74 -3.06
C LEU A 41 -32.70 33.88 -1.74
N ARG A 42 -32.02 33.74 -0.59
CA ARG A 42 -32.65 33.93 0.72
C ARG A 42 -33.15 35.36 0.88
N GLN A 43 -32.35 36.36 0.51
CA GLN A 43 -32.77 37.76 0.56
C GLN A 43 -33.98 38.04 -0.33
N ILE A 44 -33.97 37.54 -1.57
CA ILE A 44 -35.11 37.70 -2.49
C ILE A 44 -36.36 36.99 -1.94
N SER A 45 -36.21 35.80 -1.35
CA SER A 45 -37.31 35.08 -0.70
C SER A 45 -37.94 35.88 0.44
N THR A 46 -37.12 36.45 1.33
CA THR A 46 -37.60 37.31 2.43
C THR A 46 -38.24 38.61 1.93
N GLN A 47 -37.75 39.18 0.84
CA GLN A 47 -38.38 40.35 0.21
C GLN A 47 -39.74 39.97 -0.39
N MET A 48 -39.82 38.84 -1.11
CA MET A 48 -41.08 38.38 -1.71
C MET A 48 -42.15 38.02 -0.68
N SER A 49 -41.78 37.49 0.50
CA SER A 49 -42.75 37.14 1.54
C SER A 49 -43.41 38.36 2.19
N LYS A 50 -42.72 39.50 2.21
CA LYS A 50 -43.24 40.77 2.73
C LYS A 50 -44.05 41.57 1.70
N MET A 51 -44.03 41.16 0.43
CA MET A 51 -44.71 41.87 -0.66
C MET A 51 -46.05 41.22 -1.02
N ARG A 52 -47.06 42.07 -1.22
CA ARG A 52 -48.32 41.66 -1.85
C ARG A 52 -48.09 41.30 -3.32
N ASP A 53 -48.94 40.43 -3.86
CA ASP A 53 -48.86 40.06 -5.27
C ASP A 53 -49.09 41.28 -6.17
N GLY A 54 -48.16 41.49 -7.11
CA GLY A 54 -48.10 42.66 -7.96
C GLY A 54 -46.84 42.69 -8.83
N PRO A 55 -46.69 43.70 -9.70
CA PRO A 55 -45.61 43.77 -10.69
C PRO A 55 -44.20 43.73 -10.06
N GLY A 56 -44.02 44.34 -8.88
CA GLY A 56 -42.75 44.29 -8.14
C GLY A 56 -42.36 42.88 -7.68
N LYS A 57 -43.33 42.06 -7.24
CA LYS A 57 -43.09 40.67 -6.84
C LYS A 57 -42.81 39.78 -8.06
N THR A 58 -43.45 40.04 -9.20
CA THR A 58 -43.16 39.35 -10.47
C THR A 58 -41.74 39.63 -10.95
N ALA A 59 -41.24 40.86 -10.82
CA ALA A 59 -39.86 41.19 -11.14
C ALA A 59 -38.84 40.43 -10.25
N LEU A 60 -39.12 40.32 -8.95
CA LEU A 60 -38.30 39.52 -8.02
C LEU A 60 -38.34 38.02 -8.34
N LYS A 61 -39.50 37.47 -8.72
CA LYS A 61 -39.62 36.08 -9.20
C LYS A 61 -38.74 35.83 -10.42
N GLN A 62 -38.73 36.73 -11.40
CA GLN A 62 -37.87 36.63 -12.58
C GLN A 62 -36.37 36.75 -12.24
N LYS A 63 -36.02 37.58 -11.26
CA LYS A 63 -34.64 37.64 -10.73
C LYS A 63 -34.26 36.32 -10.05
N ALA A 64 -35.12 35.77 -9.19
CA ALA A 64 -34.91 34.50 -8.51
C ALA A 64 -34.74 33.35 -9.51
N LEU A 65 -35.55 33.29 -10.57
CA LEU A 65 -35.42 32.28 -11.63
C LEU A 65 -34.05 32.31 -12.31
N ARG A 66 -33.50 33.49 -12.57
CA ARG A 66 -32.16 33.65 -13.16
C ARG A 66 -31.07 33.12 -12.22
N ILE A 67 -31.13 33.50 -10.95
CA ILE A 67 -30.17 33.07 -9.93
C ILE A 67 -30.26 31.56 -9.70
N MET A 68 -31.47 30.98 -9.67
CA MET A 68 -31.64 29.52 -9.55
C MET A 68 -31.04 28.76 -10.74
N ARG A 69 -31.19 29.26 -11.97
CA ARG A 69 -30.54 28.66 -13.15
C ARG A 69 -29.02 28.68 -13.02
N GLN A 70 -28.46 29.82 -12.59
CA GLN A 70 -27.02 29.95 -12.36
C GLN A 70 -26.54 29.01 -11.26
N LYS A 71 -27.28 28.90 -10.15
CA LYS A 71 -26.98 27.95 -9.06
C LYS A 71 -26.99 26.51 -9.56
N LYS A 72 -27.96 26.11 -10.38
CA LYS A 72 -28.06 24.76 -10.94
C LYS A 72 -26.79 24.38 -11.73
N VAL A 73 -26.24 25.31 -12.52
CA VAL A 73 -24.99 25.06 -13.27
C VAL A 73 -23.82 24.82 -12.32
N TYR A 74 -23.67 25.63 -11.27
CA TYR A 74 -22.59 25.43 -10.29
C TYR A 74 -22.75 24.17 -9.45
N LEU A 75 -23.99 23.79 -9.09
CA LEU A 75 -24.25 22.51 -8.42
C LEU A 75 -23.81 21.33 -9.29
N HIS A 76 -24.13 21.37 -10.58
CA HIS A 76 -23.67 20.33 -11.52
C HIS A 76 -22.14 20.30 -11.65
N GLN A 77 -21.47 21.46 -11.66
CA GLN A 77 -20.01 21.51 -11.66
C GLN A 77 -19.41 20.93 -10.36
N SER A 78 -20.03 21.17 -9.21
CA SER A 78 -19.60 20.61 -7.93
C SER A 78 -19.73 19.07 -7.94
N GLU A 79 -20.84 18.53 -8.43
CA GLU A 79 -21.03 17.09 -8.58
C GLU A 79 -19.95 16.45 -9.49
N GLN A 80 -19.62 17.09 -10.60
CA GLN A 80 -18.54 16.63 -11.48
C GLN A 80 -17.17 16.62 -10.76
N LEU A 81 -16.86 17.67 -9.98
CA LEU A 81 -15.61 17.75 -9.23
C LEU A 81 -15.56 16.73 -8.08
N GLN A 82 -16.69 16.46 -7.42
CA GLN A 82 -16.79 15.40 -6.41
C GLN A 82 -16.52 14.02 -7.02
N ASN A 83 -17.09 13.73 -8.19
CA ASN A 83 -16.78 12.48 -8.90
C ASN A 83 -15.31 12.39 -9.30
N GLN A 84 -14.69 13.51 -9.71
CA GLN A 84 -13.26 13.57 -10.01
C GLN A 84 -12.41 13.32 -8.75
N SER A 85 -12.75 13.95 -7.63
CA SER A 85 -12.06 13.78 -6.34
C SER A 85 -12.16 12.33 -5.83
N PHE A 86 -13.33 11.69 -6.00
CA PHE A 86 -13.49 10.27 -5.70
C PHE A 86 -12.59 9.39 -6.57
N ASN A 87 -12.59 9.60 -7.89
CA ASN A 87 -11.72 8.84 -8.80
C ASN A 87 -10.23 9.03 -8.48
N ILE A 88 -9.81 10.24 -8.08
CA ILE A 88 -8.45 10.53 -7.64
C ILE A 88 -8.15 9.77 -6.34
N SER A 89 -9.06 9.78 -5.37
CA SER A 89 -8.89 9.08 -4.09
C SER A 89 -8.75 7.56 -4.26
N GLN A 90 -9.57 6.98 -5.15
CA GLN A 90 -9.47 5.56 -5.50
C GLN A 90 -8.13 5.23 -6.17
N THR A 91 -7.66 6.11 -7.07
CA THR A 91 -6.38 5.94 -7.76
C THR A 91 -5.20 6.12 -6.81
N ASP A 92 -5.27 7.09 -5.89
CA ASP A 92 -4.25 7.35 -4.87
C ASP A 92 -4.07 6.15 -3.94
N PHE A 93 -5.18 5.52 -3.52
CA PHE A 93 -5.13 4.27 -2.76
C PHE A 93 -4.43 3.15 -3.54
N ALA A 94 -4.79 2.96 -4.81
CA ALA A 94 -4.15 1.96 -5.66
C ALA A 94 -2.65 2.24 -5.85
N VAL A 95 -2.26 3.50 -6.04
CA VAL A 95 -0.85 3.89 -6.18
C VAL A 95 -0.06 3.63 -4.90
N LYS A 96 -0.64 3.92 -3.72
CA LYS A 96 -0.01 3.58 -2.43
C LYS A 96 0.18 2.07 -2.29
N SER A 97 -0.84 1.27 -2.61
CA SER A 97 -0.73 -0.19 -2.61
C SER A 97 0.35 -0.72 -3.57
N LEU A 98 0.51 -0.10 -4.75
CA LEU A 98 1.59 -0.42 -5.69
C LEU A 98 2.97 -0.01 -5.16
N GLN A 99 3.08 1.11 -4.44
CA GLN A 99 4.33 1.51 -3.77
C GLN A 99 4.72 0.54 -2.66
N ASP A 100 3.76 0.09 -1.86
CA ASP A 100 3.99 -0.93 -0.82
C ASP A 100 4.41 -2.27 -1.45
N THR A 101 3.76 -2.66 -2.54
CA THR A 101 4.11 -3.87 -3.30
C THR A 101 5.52 -3.76 -3.89
N LYS A 102 5.88 -2.60 -4.48
CA LYS A 102 7.22 -2.34 -4.99
C LYS A 102 8.26 -2.46 -3.87
N THR A 103 8.01 -1.84 -2.73
CA THR A 103 8.90 -1.89 -1.57
C THR A 103 9.07 -3.33 -1.05
N THR A 104 7.98 -4.09 -1.01
CA THR A 104 7.99 -5.52 -0.64
C THR A 104 8.81 -6.34 -1.64
N VAL A 105 8.63 -6.13 -2.95
CA VAL A 105 9.40 -6.83 -3.99
C VAL A 105 10.88 -6.46 -3.93
N ASP A 106 11.20 -5.20 -3.67
CA ASP A 106 12.58 -4.74 -3.54
C ASP A 106 13.24 -5.33 -2.28
N ALA A 107 12.50 -5.40 -1.16
CA ALA A 107 12.93 -6.11 0.05
C ALA A 107 13.14 -7.61 -0.22
N MET A 108 12.22 -8.28 -0.93
CA MET A 108 12.36 -9.69 -1.30
C MET A 108 13.56 -9.94 -2.20
N LYS A 109 13.86 -9.03 -3.15
CA LYS A 109 15.07 -9.11 -3.97
C LYS A 109 16.34 -8.99 -3.13
N ALA A 110 16.36 -8.07 -2.17
CA ALA A 110 17.47 -7.92 -1.23
C ALA A 110 17.64 -9.19 -0.37
N SER A 111 16.55 -9.71 0.22
CA SER A 111 16.54 -10.94 1.00
C SER A 111 16.96 -12.16 0.19
N SER A 112 16.55 -12.28 -1.07
CA SER A 112 16.98 -13.37 -1.97
C SER A 112 18.48 -13.31 -2.26
N LYS A 113 19.06 -12.11 -2.44
CA LYS A 113 20.51 -11.93 -2.60
C LYS A 113 21.28 -12.29 -1.31
N ALA A 114 20.78 -11.88 -0.16
CA ALA A 114 21.34 -12.24 1.14
C ALA A 114 21.30 -13.77 1.35
N MET A 115 20.15 -14.40 1.10
CA MET A 115 19.99 -15.85 1.19
C MET A 115 20.94 -16.61 0.26
N LYS A 116 21.13 -16.17 -0.99
CA LYS A 116 22.12 -16.75 -1.89
C LYS A 116 23.56 -16.63 -1.38
N THR A 117 23.86 -15.58 -0.62
CA THR A 117 25.19 -15.37 -0.04
C THR A 117 25.39 -16.28 1.17
N GLU A 118 24.39 -16.40 2.05
CA GLU A 118 24.44 -17.32 3.19
C GLU A 118 24.45 -18.80 2.74
N MET A 119 23.69 -19.16 1.70
CA MET A 119 23.72 -20.51 1.12
C MET A 119 25.10 -20.90 0.57
N LYS A 120 25.91 -19.93 0.11
CA LYS A 120 27.30 -20.18 -0.31
C LYS A 120 28.27 -20.34 0.88
N LYS A 121 27.92 -19.79 2.05
CA LYS A 121 28.73 -19.93 3.28
C LYS A 121 28.49 -21.25 4.00
N ILE A 122 27.39 -21.95 3.71
CA ILE A 122 27.19 -23.34 4.14
C ILE A 122 28.18 -24.20 3.35
N LYS A 123 29.38 -24.36 3.91
CA LYS A 123 30.38 -25.30 3.43
C LYS A 123 29.89 -26.70 3.74
N ILE A 124 29.31 -27.34 2.72
CA ILE A 124 28.88 -28.74 2.74
C ILE A 124 30.06 -29.67 3.14
N ASP A 125 31.31 -29.24 2.92
CA ASP A 125 32.52 -29.98 3.28
C ASP A 125 32.70 -30.23 4.78
N GLU A 126 32.26 -29.30 5.66
CA GLU A 126 32.38 -29.49 7.11
C GLU A 126 31.31 -30.42 7.69
N VAL A 127 30.12 -30.45 7.09
CA VAL A 127 28.98 -31.26 7.55
C VAL A 127 29.20 -32.76 7.26
N PHE A 128 29.78 -33.10 6.11
CA PHE A 128 30.05 -34.51 5.78
C PHE A 128 31.19 -35.11 6.61
N VAL A 129 32.26 -34.34 6.87
CA VAL A 129 33.40 -34.82 7.69
C VAL A 129 32.97 -35.04 9.14
N SER A 130 32.20 -34.10 9.73
CA SER A 130 31.72 -34.22 11.11
C SER A 130 30.65 -35.31 11.28
N GLY A 131 29.79 -35.53 10.27
CA GLY A 131 28.82 -36.63 10.24
C GLY A 131 29.48 -38.01 10.10
N LEU A 132 30.43 -38.17 9.18
CA LEU A 132 31.20 -39.41 9.04
C LEU A 132 32.04 -39.71 10.28
N GLN A 133 32.67 -38.70 10.88
CA GLN A 133 33.43 -38.87 12.11
C GLN A 133 32.52 -39.36 13.25
N SER A 134 31.30 -38.83 13.37
CA SER A 134 30.33 -39.25 14.39
C SER A 134 29.84 -40.69 14.16
N ILE A 135 29.57 -41.09 12.91
CA ILE A 135 29.16 -42.46 12.56
C ILE A 135 30.29 -43.46 12.82
N ILE A 136 31.53 -43.11 12.44
CA ILE A 136 32.71 -43.95 12.71
C ILE A 136 32.91 -44.10 14.22
N TRP A 137 32.75 -43.02 14.99
CA TRP A 137 32.87 -43.06 16.45
C TRP A 137 31.79 -43.94 17.08
N PHE A 138 30.55 -43.86 16.60
CA PHE A 138 29.43 -44.68 17.06
C PHE A 138 29.65 -46.17 16.76
N PHE A 139 30.15 -46.50 15.56
CA PHE A 139 30.50 -47.88 15.21
C PHE A 139 31.69 -48.40 16.02
N CYS A 140 32.70 -47.57 16.27
CA CYS A 140 33.87 -47.96 17.05
C CYS A 140 33.53 -48.21 18.52
N THR A 141 32.68 -47.37 19.12
CA THR A 141 32.20 -47.58 20.50
C THR A 141 31.27 -48.77 20.63
N LEU A 142 30.36 -49.00 19.68
CA LEU A 142 29.46 -50.16 19.68
C LEU A 142 30.23 -51.49 19.55
N ARG A 143 31.28 -51.51 18.73
CA ARG A 143 32.16 -52.67 18.56
C ARG A 143 33.04 -52.92 19.81
N CYS A 144 33.44 -51.87 20.52
CA CYS A 144 34.16 -52.01 21.79
C CYS A 144 33.23 -52.51 22.92
N PHE A 145 31.99 -52.04 22.97
CA PHE A 145 31.00 -52.47 23.96
C PHE A 145 30.61 -53.94 23.81
N THR A 146 30.41 -54.41 22.57
CA THR A 146 30.15 -55.83 22.29
C THR A 146 31.33 -56.74 22.63
N ALA A 147 32.56 -56.29 22.36
CA ALA A 147 33.76 -57.01 22.78
C ALA A 147 33.86 -57.11 24.30
N LEU A 148 33.56 -56.03 25.03
CA LEU A 148 33.59 -55.99 26.50
C LEU A 148 32.55 -56.95 27.11
N VAL A 149 31.32 -56.96 26.59
CA VAL A 149 30.26 -57.88 27.03
C VAL A 149 30.65 -59.35 26.77
N SER A 150 31.26 -59.63 25.61
CA SER A 150 31.74 -60.99 25.30
C SER A 150 32.90 -61.43 26.19
N ALA A 151 33.77 -60.50 26.60
CA ALA A 151 34.88 -60.77 27.52
C ALA A 151 34.37 -61.02 28.95
N SER A 152 33.41 -60.24 29.45
CA SER A 152 32.76 -60.49 30.75
C SER A 152 32.01 -61.83 30.79
N ALA A 153 31.26 -62.17 29.74
CA ALA A 153 30.57 -63.46 29.66
C ALA A 153 31.53 -64.66 29.60
N LYS A 154 32.76 -64.45 29.09
CA LYS A 154 33.80 -65.49 29.09
C LYS A 154 34.52 -65.58 30.43
N ALA A 155 34.76 -64.47 31.11
CA ALA A 155 35.33 -64.45 32.46
C ALA A 155 34.43 -65.15 33.50
N GLU A 156 33.12 -65.01 33.38
CA GLU A 156 32.15 -65.64 34.30
C GLU A 156 32.12 -67.17 34.15
N LYS A 157 32.39 -67.71 32.95
CA LYS A 157 32.54 -69.16 32.72
C LYS A 157 33.80 -69.77 33.33
N TYR A 158 34.83 -68.96 33.62
CA TYR A 158 36.07 -69.43 34.26
C TYR A 158 36.08 -69.23 35.79
N ALA A 159 35.08 -68.55 36.36
CA ALA A 159 34.97 -68.33 37.80
C ALA A 159 34.20 -69.44 38.56
N VAL A 160 33.55 -70.37 37.84
CA VAL A 160 32.85 -71.51 38.47
C VAL A 160 33.57 -72.82 38.11
N LYS A 161 34.58 -73.18 38.91
CA LYS A 161 34.93 -74.58 39.14
C LYS A 161 35.05 -74.82 40.65
N PRO A 162 34.24 -75.71 41.23
CA PRO A 162 34.25 -76.01 42.65
C PRO A 162 35.45 -76.89 43.02
N GLY A 163 36.10 -76.53 44.12
CA GLY A 163 37.05 -77.34 44.86
C GLY A 163 36.90 -76.98 46.33
#